data_AF-A0A1Q7G2C9-F1
#
_entry.id   AF-A0A1Q7G2C9-F1
#
_cell.length_a   1.000
_cell.length_b   1.000
_cell.length_c   1.000
_cell.angle_alpha   90.00
_cell.angle_beta   90.00
_cell.angle_gamma   90.00
#
_symmetry.space_group_name_H-M   'P 1'
#
loop_
_entity.id
_entity.type
_entity.pdbx_description
1 polymer ?
#
loop_
_entity_poly.entity_id
_entity_poly.type
_entity_poly.pdbx_seq_one_letter_code
_entity_poly.pdbx_strand_id
1 'polypeptide(L)' 'MVDALKKTSIKNPLMVAAGPLTFNETGDNPNASPAMIQILGQKPVVVWPRDAAAQKLVFPRPKR' A
#
# COMPACT_ATOMS: atom_id res chain seq x y z
N MET A 1 7.89 -24.97 -2.58
CA MET A 1 8.05 -23.50 -2.44
C MET A 1 6.77 -22.86 -1.89
N VAL A 2 5.61 -23.11 -2.51
CA VAL A 2 4.29 -22.57 -2.06
C VAL A 2 3.97 -22.91 -0.60
N ASP A 3 4.27 -24.12 -0.13
CA ASP A 3 3.97 -24.54 1.26
C ASP A 3 4.71 -23.75 2.35
N ALA A 4 5.90 -23.21 2.03
CA ALA A 4 6.65 -22.36 2.95
C ALA A 4 6.05 -20.94 3.00
N LEU A 5 5.59 -20.42 1.85
CA LEU A 5 4.94 -19.11 1.75
C LEU A 5 3.62 -19.08 2.53
N LYS A 6 2.80 -20.15 2.45
CA LYS A 6 1.55 -20.28 3.22
C LYS A 6 1.75 -20.17 4.74
N LYS A 7 2.90 -20.59 5.26
CA LYS A 7 3.24 -20.53 6.69
C LYS A 7 3.78 -19.17 7.12
N THR A 8 4.02 -18.26 6.18
CA THR A 8 4.59 -16.95 6.43
C THR A 8 3.47 -15.94 6.65
N SER A 9 3.51 -15.23 7.78
CA SER A 9 2.59 -14.14 8.10
C SER A 9 3.38 -12.97 8.67
N ILE A 10 3.46 -11.86 7.93
CA ILE A 10 4.15 -10.64 8.38
C ILE A 10 3.09 -9.65 8.88
N LYS A 11 3.05 -9.43 10.20
CA LYS A 11 2.00 -8.63 10.85
C LYS A 11 2.07 -7.14 10.52
N ASN A 12 3.28 -6.60 10.38
CA ASN A 12 3.52 -5.18 10.12
C ASN A 12 4.31 -5.01 8.82
N PRO A 13 3.66 -5.18 7.65
CA PRO A 13 4.33 -4.97 6.38
C PRO A 13 4.69 -3.50 6.18
N LEU A 14 5.83 -3.23 5.53
CA LEU A 14 6.22 -1.86 5.13
C LEU A 14 5.32 -1.30 4.02
N MET A 15 4.73 -2.20 3.23
CA MET A 15 3.85 -1.87 2.11
C MET A 15 2.45 -1.51 2.62
N VAL A 16 1.72 -0.71 1.85
CA VAL A 16 0.30 -0.47 2.12
C VAL A 16 -0.47 -1.78 1.98
N ALA A 17 -1.09 -2.21 3.08
CA ALA A 17 -1.86 -3.42 3.15
C ALA A 17 -3.07 -3.20 4.09
N ALA A 18 -4.16 -3.91 3.83
CA ALA A 18 -5.36 -3.89 4.68
C ALA A 18 -5.23 -4.82 5.91
N GLY A 19 -4.07 -5.47 6.09
CA GLY A 19 -3.81 -6.44 7.13
C GLY A 19 -2.43 -7.09 6.96
N PRO A 20 -2.15 -8.18 7.68
CA PRO A 20 -0.89 -8.91 7.56
C PRO A 20 -0.62 -9.40 6.14
N LEU A 21 0.65 -9.44 5.73
CA LEU A 21 1.04 -10.12 4.50
C LEU A 21 0.86 -11.63 4.69
N THR A 22 -0.09 -12.21 3.96
CA THR A 22 -0.39 -13.64 3.95
C THR A 22 -0.40 -14.15 2.52
N PHE A 23 -0.29 -15.47 2.31
CA PHE A 23 -0.31 -16.06 0.98
C PHE A 23 -1.37 -17.16 0.90
N ASN A 24 -2.28 -17.05 -0.05
CA ASN A 24 -3.35 -18.03 -0.28
C ASN A 24 -2.85 -19.27 -1.06
N GLU A 25 -3.77 -20.10 -1.57
CA GLU A 25 -3.45 -21.32 -2.31
C GLU A 25 -2.70 -21.08 -3.62
N THR A 26 -2.95 -19.96 -4.28
CA THR A 26 -2.28 -19.54 -5.52
C THR A 26 -1.00 -18.75 -5.27
N GLY A 27 -0.72 -18.39 -4.01
CA GLY A 27 0.43 -17.56 -3.63
C GLY A 27 0.15 -16.06 -3.70
N ASP A 28 -1.11 -15.64 -3.76
CA ASP A 28 -1.53 -14.25 -3.75
C ASP A 28 -1.72 -13.74 -2.32
N ASN A 29 -1.50 -12.44 -2.12
CA ASN A 29 -1.82 -11.76 -0.87
C ASN A 29 -3.21 -11.13 -0.93
N PRO A 30 -4.23 -11.69 -0.27
CA PRO A 30 -5.58 -11.11 -0.25
C PRO A 30 -5.64 -9.75 0.47
N ASN A 31 -4.65 -9.44 1.30
CA ASN A 31 -4.59 -8.17 2.04
C ASN A 31 -3.82 -7.07 1.30
N ALA A 32 -3.40 -7.31 0.05
CA ALA A 32 -2.73 -6.30 -0.77
C ALA A 32 -3.71 -5.14 -1.05
N SER A 33 -3.29 -3.92 -0.76
CA SER A 33 -4.10 -2.72 -0.99
C SER A 33 -3.38 -1.76 -1.93
N PRO A 34 -4.08 -1.15 -2.90
CA PRO A 34 -3.48 -0.12 -3.74
C PRO A 34 -3.11 1.11 -2.90
N ALA A 35 -2.03 1.77 -3.31
CA ALA A 35 -1.58 3.05 -2.77
C ALA A 35 -1.62 4.10 -3.87
N MET A 36 -2.20 5.27 -3.59
CA MET A 36 -2.20 6.40 -4.52
C MET A 36 -1.02 7.31 -4.20
N ILE A 37 -0.22 7.63 -5.22
CA ILE A 37 0.93 8.51 -5.10
C ILE A 37 0.66 9.84 -5.83
N GLN A 38 1.03 10.96 -5.21
CA GLN A 38 1.13 12.26 -5.87
C GLN A 38 2.54 12.80 -5.74
N ILE A 39 3.04 13.49 -6.78
CA ILE A 39 4.28 14.26 -6.68
C ILE A 39 3.96 15.60 -6.01
N LEU A 40 4.37 15.76 -4.75
CA LEU A 40 4.15 16.97 -3.96
C LEU A 40 5.51 17.52 -3.53
N GLY A 41 5.73 18.83 -3.74
CA GLY A 41 7.02 19.45 -3.42
C GLY A 41 8.21 18.78 -4.13
N GLN A 42 8.00 18.28 -5.36
CA GLN A 42 8.98 17.50 -6.14
C GLN A 42 9.38 16.14 -5.53
N LYS A 43 8.54 15.56 -4.66
CA LYS A 43 8.76 14.23 -4.07
C LYS A 43 7.54 13.33 -4.28
N PRO A 44 7.71 12.03 -4.55
CA PRO A 44 6.59 11.08 -4.56
C PRO A 44 6.11 10.85 -3.12
N VAL A 45 4.81 11.05 -2.89
CA VAL A 45 4.19 10.88 -1.56
C VAL A 45 2.93 10.04 -1.69
N VAL A 46 2.76 9.05 -0.80
CA VAL A 46 1.51 8.28 -0.67
C VAL A 46 0.44 9.18 -0.03
N VAL A 47 -0.68 9.37 -0.74
CA VAL A 47 -1.79 10.25 -0.31
C VAL A 47 -3.08 9.50 -0.01
N TRP A 48 -3.15 8.20 -0.33
CA TRP A 48 -4.31 7.34 -0.07
C TRP A 48 -3.89 5.85 -0.05
N PRO A 49 -4.54 4.96 0.73
CA PRO A 49 -5.68 5.15 1.64
C PRO A 49 -5.37 6.04 2.83
N ARG A 50 -6.41 6.62 3.44
CA ARG A 50 -6.27 7.66 4.49
C ARG A 50 -5.38 7.22 5.63
N ASP A 51 -5.51 5.98 6.08
CA ASP A 51 -4.78 5.45 7.24
C ASP A 51 -3.29 5.20 6.94
N ALA A 52 -2.93 5.09 5.65
CA ALA A 52 -1.56 4.95 5.18
C ALA A 52 -1.02 6.22 4.50
N ALA A 53 -1.80 7.31 4.49
CA ALA A 53 -1.44 8.53 3.80
C ALA A 53 -0.37 9.30 4.58
N ALA A 54 0.80 9.48 3.98
CA ALA A 54 1.87 10.30 4.54
C ALA A 54 1.53 11.81 4.44
N GLN A 55 0.69 12.19 3.48
CA GLN A 55 0.19 13.56 3.32
C GLN A 55 -1.25 13.55 2.80
N LYS A 56 -2.00 14.63 3.06
CA LYS A 56 -3.33 14.82 2.47
C LYS A 56 -3.23 14.92 0.94
N LEU A 57 -4.15 14.29 0.24
CA LEU A 57 -4.30 14.46 -1.20
C LEU A 57 -4.55 15.94 -1.54
N VAL A 58 -3.94 16.41 -2.62
CA VAL A 58 -4.09 17.77 -3.11
C VAL A 58 -4.71 17.71 -4.50
N PHE A 59 -5.86 18.39 -4.68
CA PHE A 59 -6.45 18.54 -6.00
C PHE A 59 -5.60 19.50 -6.83
N PRO A 60 -5.23 19.13 -8.07
CA PRO A 60 -4.57 20.06 -8.99
C PRO A 60 -5.44 21.30 -9.13
N ARG A 61 -4.86 22.48 -8.88
CA ARG A 61 -5.50 23.74 -9.22
C ARG A 61 -4.84 24.32 -10.47
N PRO A 62 -5.63 24.85 -11.42
CA PRO A 62 -5.06 25.62 -12.52
C PRO A 62 -4.24 26.77 -11.94
N LYS A 63 -3.08 27.05 -12.53
CA LYS A 63 -2.42 28.33 -12.29
C LYS A 63 -3.33 29.42 -12.88
N ARG A 64 -3.74 30.38 -12.06
CA ARG A 64 -4.41 31.59 -12.53
C ARG A 64 -3.47 32.40 -13.41
#